data_AF-A0A0F9C244-F1
#
_entry.id   AF-A0A0F9C244-F1
#
_cell.length_a   1.000
_cell.length_b   1.000
_cell.length_c   1.000
_cell.angle_alpha   90.00
_cell.angle_beta   90.00
_cell.angle_gamma   90.00
#
_symmetry.space_group_name_H-M   'P 1'
#
loop_
_entity.id
_entity.type
_entity.pdbx_description
1 polymer ?
#
loop_
_entity_poly.entity_id
_entity_poly.type
_entity_poly.pdbx_seq_one_letter_code
_entity_poly.pdbx_strand_id
1 'polypeptide(L)' 'MAQKQIEESIEILEKEWEIDSVLRDFILGKRTDVSDFAVTVKDVIFHIPFLLNEKKFVLWKCYWPDC' A
#
# COMPACT_ATOMS: atom_id res chain seq x y z
N MET A 1 -7.67 -9.01 -15.43
CA MET A 1 -9.03 -8.72 -14.93
C MET A 1 -8.98 -7.98 -13.61
N ALA A 2 -8.34 -8.53 -12.56
CA ALA A 2 -8.22 -7.87 -11.25
C ALA A 2 -7.60 -6.46 -11.29
N GLN A 3 -6.51 -6.25 -12.04
CA GLN A 3 -5.83 -4.95 -12.13
C GLN A 3 -6.75 -3.80 -12.57
N LYS A 4 -7.59 -4.06 -13.58
CA LYS A 4 -8.52 -3.08 -14.13
C LYS A 4 -9.62 -2.73 -13.12
N GLN A 5 -10.12 -3.74 -12.39
CA GLN A 5 -11.12 -3.53 -11.34
C GLN A 5 -10.55 -2.75 -10.15
N ILE A 6 -9.28 -2.98 -9.81
CA ILE A 6 -8.58 -2.20 -8.77
C ILE A 6 -8.41 -0.74 -9.21
N GLU A 7 -8.00 -0.51 -10.47
CA GLU A 7 -7.87 0.84 -11.03
C GLU A 7 -9.21 1.59 -11.04
N GLU A 8 -10.28 0.96 -11.52
CA GLU A 8 -11.64 1.52 -11.49
C GLU A 8 -12.11 1.80 -10.05
N SER A 9 -11.79 0.93 -9.09
CA SER A 9 -12.16 1.11 -7.69
C SER A 9 -11.43 2.30 -7.06
N ILE A 10 -10.14 2.46 -7.36
CA ILE A 10 -9.35 3.61 -6.90
C ILE A 10 -9.87 4.90 -7.52
N GLU A 11 -10.18 4.92 -8.82
CA GLU A 11 -10.74 6.10 -9.49
C GLU A 11 -12.08 6.54 -8.88
N ILE A 12 -12.88 5.60 -8.36
CA ILE A 12 -14.12 5.92 -7.63
C ILE A 12 -13.78 6.52 -6.26
N LEU A 13 -12.84 5.94 -5.52
CA LEU A 13 -12.41 6.43 -4.20
C LEU A 13 -11.81 7.84 -4.27
N GLU A 14 -11.00 8.11 -5.31
CA GLU A 14 -10.36 9.41 -5.54
C GLU A 14 -11.35 10.57 -5.73
N LYS A 15 -12.63 10.29 -6.01
CA LYS A 15 -13.68 11.32 -6.09
C LYS A 15 -14.00 11.95 -4.74
N GLU A 16 -13.85 11.20 -3.66
CA GLU A 16 -14.20 11.63 -2.30
C GLU A 16 -12.97 11.72 -1.39
N TRP A 17 -11.91 10.96 -1.68
CA TRP A 17 -10.73 10.82 -0.84
C TRP A 17 -9.50 11.33 -1.58
N GLU A 18 -8.69 12.17 -0.93
CA GLU A 18 -7.39 12.58 -1.45
C GLU A 18 -6.39 11.45 -1.24
N ILE A 19 -6.13 10.66 -2.29
CA ILE A 19 -5.16 9.57 -2.28
C ILE A 19 -3.82 10.09 -2.81
N ASP A 20 -2.74 9.88 -2.05
CA ASP A 20 -1.39 10.23 -2.48
C ASP A 20 -1.00 9.43 -3.74
N SER A 21 -0.50 10.12 -4.76
CA SER A 21 -0.06 9.52 -6.03
C SER A 21 0.94 8.35 -5.85
N VAL A 22 1.81 8.41 -4.85
CA VAL A 22 2.76 7.36 -4.51
C VAL A 22 2.02 6.11 -4.02
N LEU A 23 1.01 6.28 -3.17
CA LEU A 23 0.18 5.19 -2.67
C LEU A 23 -0.71 4.62 -3.79
N ARG A 24 -1.23 5.47 -4.67
CA ARG A 24 -1.97 5.05 -5.86
C ARG A 24 -1.14 4.10 -6.72
N ASP A 25 0.06 4.52 -7.09
CA ASP A 25 0.97 3.71 -7.92
C ASP A 25 1.41 2.43 -7.21
N PHE A 26 1.58 2.49 -5.89
CA PHE A 26 1.87 1.31 -5.07
C PHE A 26 0.75 0.27 -5.12
N ILE A 27 -0.51 0.68 -4.89
CA ILE A 27 -1.67 -0.24 -4.94
C ILE A 27 -1.87 -0.79 -6.35
N LEU A 28 -1.61 0.02 -7.37
CA LEU A 28 -1.65 -0.40 -8.78
C LEU A 28 -0.42 -1.22 -9.19
N GLY A 29 0.50 -1.57 -8.28
CA GLY A 29 1.68 -2.38 -8.61
C GLY A 29 2.60 -1.75 -9.67
N LYS A 30 2.52 -0.43 -9.86
CA LYS A 30 3.35 0.33 -10.82
C LYS A 30 4.72 0.66 -10.23
N ARG A 31 4.89 0.47 -8.92
CA ARG A 31 6.14 0.72 -8.18
C ARG A 31 7.07 -0.49 -8.26
N THR A 32 8.32 -0.24 -8.63
CA THR A 32 9.39 -1.26 -8.70
C THR A 32 10.37 -1.18 -7.53
N ASP A 33 10.27 -0.13 -6.72
CA ASP A 33 11.14 0.18 -5.59
C ASP A 33 10.57 -0.27 -4.23
N VAL A 34 9.61 -1.21 -4.27
CA VAL A 34 9.03 -1.82 -3.09
C VAL A 34 9.98 -2.88 -2.55
N SER A 35 10.36 -2.75 -1.28
CA SER A 35 11.11 -3.77 -0.55
C SER A 35 10.26 -4.32 0.59
N ASP A 36 10.48 -5.59 0.93
CA ASP A 36 10.00 -6.13 2.19
C ASP A 36 10.93 -5.69 3.33
N PHE A 37 10.36 -5.19 4.43
CA PHE A 37 11.10 -4.79 5.61
C PHE A 37 10.55 -5.48 6.85
N ALA A 38 11.35 -6.38 7.42
CA ALA A 38 10.98 -7.14 8.60
C ALA A 38 11.19 -6.32 9.88
N VAL A 39 10.12 -6.13 10.66
CA VAL A 39 10.14 -5.49 11.97
C VAL A 39 9.73 -6.51 13.03
N THR A 40 10.62 -6.82 13.97
CA THR A 40 10.31 -7.72 15.09
C THR A 40 9.75 -6.93 16.26
N VAL A 41 8.54 -7.27 16.70
CA VAL A 41 7.93 -6.71 17.91
C VAL A 41 7.63 -7.87 18.86
N LYS A 42 8.38 -7.93 19.97
CA LYS A 42 8.42 -9.08 20.87
C LYS A 42 8.77 -10.35 20.09
N ASP A 43 7.87 -11.33 20.06
CA ASP A 43 8.07 -12.62 19.41
C ASP A 43 7.40 -12.72 18.03
N VAL A 44 6.90 -11.59 17.50
CA VAL A 44 6.19 -11.52 16.21
C VAL A 44 7.02 -10.73 15.20
N ILE A 45 7.18 -11.29 13.99
CA ILE A 45 7.86 -10.63 12.86
C ILE A 45 6.81 -10.09 11.90
N PHE A 46 6.85 -8.78 11.66
CA PHE A 46 5.98 -8.09 10.72
C PHE A 46 6.76 -7.80 9.43
N HIS A 47 6.23 -8.27 8.30
CA HIS A 47 6.73 -7.97 6.97
C HIS A 47 5.99 -6.75 6.43
N ILE A 48 6.63 -5.58 6.47
CA ILE A 48 6.01 -4.31 6.11
C ILE A 48 6.61 -3.82 4.79
N PRO A 49 5.77 -3.51 3.77
CA PRO A 49 6.26 -2.90 2.55
C PRO A 49 6.92 -1.56 2.81
N PHE A 50 8.10 -1.38 2.25
CA PHE A 50 8.91 -0.16 2.37
C PHE A 50 9.23 0.38 0.98
N LEU A 51 8.97 1.67 0.78
CA LEU A 51 9.28 2.37 -0.46
C LEU A 51 10.67 2.96 -0.35
N LEU A 52 11.60 2.43 -1.15
CA LEU A 52 13.02 2.79 -1.08
C LEU A 52 13.28 4.25 -1.46
N ASN A 53 12.55 4.78 -2.44
CA ASN A 53 12.75 6.16 -2.91
C ASN A 53 12.29 7.21 -1.89
N GLU A 54 11.14 6.99 -1.26
CA GLU A 54 10.57 7.89 -0.25
C GLU A 54 11.13 7.64 1.15
N LYS A 55 11.81 6.50 1.35
CA LYS A 55 12.32 6.02 2.64
C LYS A 55 11.21 5.95 3.70
N LYS A 56 10.04 5.43 3.31
CA LYS A 56 8.84 5.35 4.14
C LYS A 56 8.23 3.95 4.12
N PHE A 57 7.63 3.57 5.24
CA PHE A 57 6.77 2.39 5.35
C PHE A 57 5.39 2.69 4.77
N VAL A 58 4.81 1.70 4.10
CA VAL A 58 3.40 1.72 3.74
C VAL A 58 2.62 1.04 4.86
N LEU A 59 1.83 1.83 5.58
CA LEU A 59 0.97 1.36 6.67
C LEU A 59 -0.48 1.68 6.36
N TRP A 60 -1.35 0.69 6.50
CA TRP A 60 -2.79 0.89 6.46
C TRP A 60 -3.28 1.21 7.87
N LYS A 61 -4.19 2.18 7.99
CA LYS A 61 -4.83 2.49 9.27
C LYS A 61 -5.85 1.42 9.68
N CYS A 62 -6.25 0.53 8.78
CA CYS A 62 -7.14 -0.59 9.09
C CYS A 62 -6.38 -1.91 9.08
N TYR A 63 -6.66 -2.75 10.08
CA TYR A 63 -6.26 -4.14 10.10
C TYR A 63 -7.19 -4.90 9.15
N TRP A 64 -6.70 -5.20 7.95
CA TRP A 64 -7.37 -6.16 7.06
C TRP A 64 -7.49 -7.50 7.81
N PRO A 65 -8.67 -8.15 7.92
CA PRO A 65 -9.89 -8.01 7.11
C PRO A 65 -11.10 -7.39 7.86
N ASP A 66 -10.89 -6.72 8.99
CA ASP A 66 -11.98 -6.10 9.77
C ASP A 66 -12.38 -4.70 9.23
N CYS A 67 -11.80 -4.34 8.09
CA CYS A 67 -12.34 -3.42 7.09
C CYS A 67 -12.85 -4.29 5.90
#